data_AF-A0A1Y3SKC2-F1
#
_entry.id   AF-A0A1Y3SKC2-F1
#
_cell.length_a   1.000
_cell.length_b   1.000
_cell.length_c   1.000
_cell.angle_alpha   90.00
_cell.angle_beta   90.00
_cell.angle_gamma   90.00
#
_symmetry.space_group_name_H-M   'P 1'
#
loop_
_entity.id
_entity.type
_entity.pdbx_description
1 polymer ?
#
loop_
_entity_poly.entity_id
_entity_poly.type
_entity_poly.pdbx_seq_one_letter_code
_entity_poly.pdbx_strand_id
1 'polypeptide(L)'
;MTTGQRIKNARKAARMTQKELGEKIGVTFQAVAQWENDLRKPKFETLQRIADALNVEVKTLDERFTTRLVLEDFFNDGLPPSRMPDYLFENSDGALIKASMETSVGQLLYSFSSLNEIGQQEAIRRVDELTEVPKYQRKNLLNKE
;
A
#
# COMPACT_ATOMS: atom_id res chain seq x y z
N MET A 1 5.25 13.77 8.07
CA MET A 1 6.45 13.56 8.93
C MET A 1 7.45 12.79 8.09
N THR A 2 8.73 13.18 8.01
CA THR A 2 9.67 12.52 7.08
C THR A 2 9.95 11.06 7.47
N THR A 3 10.41 10.25 6.50
CA THR A 3 10.91 8.88 6.74
C THR A 3 12.00 8.88 7.83
N GLY A 4 12.93 9.84 7.80
CA GLY A 4 13.97 9.96 8.82
C GLY A 4 13.42 10.23 10.22
N GLN A 5 12.45 11.14 10.32
CA GLN A 5 11.81 11.46 11.60
C GLN A 5 11.00 10.28 12.15
N ARG A 6 10.36 9.48 11.28
CA ARG A 6 9.66 8.23 11.65
C ARG A 6 10.62 7.19 12.22
N ILE A 7 11.73 6.94 11.52
CA ILE A 7 12.79 6.03 11.99
C ILE A 7 13.32 6.47 13.36
N LYS A 8 13.62 7.75 13.52
CA LYS A 8 14.11 8.33 14.78
C LYS A 8 13.12 8.13 15.93
N ASN A 9 11.83 8.36 15.67
CA ASN A 9 10.78 8.20 16.67
C ASN A 9 10.62 6.72 17.06
N ALA A 10 10.56 5.81 16.09
CA ALA A 10 10.46 4.37 16.32
C ALA A 10 11.68 3.84 17.10
N ARG A 11 12.89 4.28 16.74
CA ARG A 11 14.12 3.92 17.46
C ARG A 11 14.08 4.36 18.93
N LYS A 12 13.65 5.61 19.18
CA LYS A 12 13.50 6.13 20.54
C LYS A 12 12.43 5.37 21.33
N ALA A 13 11.32 5.00 20.70
CA ALA A 13 10.28 4.18 21.31
C ALA A 13 10.81 2.78 21.69
N ALA A 14 11.65 2.19 20.85
CA ALA A 14 12.37 0.95 21.13
C ALA A 14 13.54 1.11 22.13
N ARG A 15 13.78 2.33 22.64
CA ARG A 15 14.88 2.68 23.57
C ARG A 15 16.28 2.33 23.05
N MET A 16 16.48 2.36 21.74
CA MET A 16 17.77 2.07 21.11
C MET A 16 18.54 3.36 20.79
N THR A 17 19.85 3.31 20.86
CA THR A 17 20.77 4.31 20.30
C THR A 17 20.94 4.10 18.79
N GLN A 18 21.46 5.10 18.08
CA GLN A 18 21.77 4.95 16.64
C GLN A 18 22.83 3.86 16.40
N LYS A 19 23.75 3.69 17.34
CA LYS A 19 24.79 2.66 17.30
C LYS A 19 24.17 1.26 17.43
N GLU A 20 23.32 1.04 18.44
CA GLU A 20 22.66 -0.25 18.66
C GLU A 20 21.74 -0.63 17.49
N LEU A 21 21.00 0.33 16.92
CA LEU A 21 20.21 0.07 15.71
C LEU A 21 21.11 -0.31 14.54
N GLY A 22 22.21 0.42 14.35
CA GLY A 22 23.20 0.12 13.31
C GLY A 22 23.77 -1.29 13.44
N GLU A 23 24.22 -1.66 14.63
CA GLU A 23 24.74 -3.01 14.94
C GLU A 23 23.69 -4.09 14.67
N LYS A 24 22.45 -3.87 15.11
CA LYS A 24 21.34 -4.83 14.92
C LYS A 24 21.00 -5.09 13.45
N ILE A 25 21.13 -4.07 12.59
CA ILE A 25 20.90 -4.19 11.15
C ILE A 25 22.20 -4.21 10.34
N GLY A 26 23.35 -4.51 10.95
CA GLY A 26 24.63 -4.64 10.24
C GLY A 26 25.05 -3.44 9.38
N VAL A 27 24.79 -2.22 9.85
CA VAL A 27 25.24 -0.96 9.22
C VAL A 27 25.94 -0.06 10.23
N THR A 28 26.63 0.96 9.74
CA THR A 28 27.31 1.92 10.62
C THR A 28 26.31 2.89 11.26
N PHE A 29 26.63 3.41 12.45
CA PHE A 29 25.79 4.41 13.11
C PHE A 29 25.62 5.68 12.25
N GLN A 30 26.62 6.02 11.44
CA GLN A 30 26.55 7.15 10.51
C GLN A 30 25.48 6.95 9.45
N ALA A 31 25.26 5.72 8.97
CA ALA A 31 24.18 5.42 8.02
C ALA A 31 22.81 5.70 8.67
N VAL A 32 22.61 5.25 9.91
CA VAL A 32 21.39 5.53 10.69
C VAL A 32 21.21 7.05 10.88
N ALA A 33 22.27 7.76 11.25
CA ALA A 33 22.23 9.22 11.41
C ALA A 33 21.91 9.95 10.09
N GLN A 34 22.43 9.48 8.96
CA GLN A 34 22.10 10.03 7.64
C GLN A 34 20.63 9.86 7.29
N TRP A 35 20.01 8.73 7.65
CA TRP A 35 18.58 8.52 7.44
C TRP A 35 17.74 9.38 8.39
N GLU A 36 18.08 9.41 9.68
CA GLU A 36 17.33 10.18 10.69
C GLU A 36 17.38 11.70 10.51
N ASN A 37 18.38 12.19 9.79
CA ASN A 37 18.53 13.61 9.44
C ASN A 37 18.11 13.91 7.99
N ASP A 38 17.42 12.98 7.32
CA ASP A 38 16.92 13.11 5.95
C ASP A 38 18.01 13.42 4.88
N LEU A 39 19.28 13.16 5.20
CA LEU A 39 20.41 13.32 4.27
C LEU A 39 20.45 12.22 3.21
N ARG A 40 19.91 11.05 3.54
CA ARG A 40 19.76 9.92 2.63
C ARG A 40 18.45 9.21 2.88
N LYS A 41 17.87 8.67 1.80
CA LYS A 41 16.69 7.81 1.90
C LYS A 41 17.14 6.33 1.93
N PRO A 42 16.75 5.56 2.95
CA PRO A 42 17.00 4.12 2.95
C PRO A 42 16.23 3.42 1.82
N LYS A 43 16.83 2.37 1.24
CA LYS A 43 16.15 1.49 0.29
C LYS A 43 15.07 0.68 1.01
N PHE A 44 14.13 0.10 0.26
CA PHE A 44 13.06 -0.73 0.82
C PHE A 44 13.59 -1.87 1.70
N GLU A 45 14.56 -2.64 1.21
CA GLU A 45 15.18 -3.73 1.97
C GLU A 45 15.79 -3.25 3.29
N THR A 46 16.39 -2.05 3.29
CA THR A 46 16.93 -1.43 4.50
C THR A 46 15.82 -1.00 5.45
N LEU A 47 14.73 -0.42 4.94
CA LEU A 47 13.56 -0.06 5.75
C LEU A 47 12.92 -1.29 6.40
N GLN A 48 12.84 -2.41 5.69
CA GLN A 48 12.34 -3.67 6.24
C GLN A 48 13.20 -4.14 7.41
N ARG A 49 14.53 -4.15 7.24
CA ARG A 49 15.46 -4.51 8.32
C ARG A 49 15.36 -3.58 9.53
N ILE A 50 15.15 -2.28 9.31
CA ILE A 50 14.91 -1.31 10.39
C ILE A 50 13.60 -1.62 11.10
N ALA A 51 12.52 -1.87 10.35
CA ALA A 51 11.21 -2.22 10.88
C ALA A 51 11.28 -3.47 11.76
N ASP A 52 11.90 -4.54 11.26
CA ASP A 52 12.12 -5.79 11.98
C ASP A 52 12.95 -5.57 13.26
N ALA A 53 14.03 -4.78 13.16
CA ALA A 53 14.89 -4.47 14.30
C ALA A 53 14.19 -3.64 15.39
N LEU A 54 13.25 -2.78 15.00
CA LEU A 54 12.49 -1.92 15.89
C LEU A 54 11.15 -2.54 16.34
N ASN A 55 10.81 -3.73 15.83
CA ASN A 55 9.55 -4.42 16.08
C ASN A 55 8.32 -3.54 15.73
N VAL A 56 8.38 -2.90 14.57
CA VAL A 56 7.28 -2.09 14.00
C VAL A 56 7.02 -2.52 12.57
N GLU A 57 5.85 -2.21 12.04
CA GLU A 57 5.56 -2.47 10.63
C GLU A 57 6.25 -1.43 9.73
N VAL A 58 6.73 -1.85 8.55
CA VAL A 58 7.45 -0.96 7.62
C VAL A 58 6.63 0.25 7.18
N LYS A 59 5.29 0.12 7.17
CA LYS A 59 4.32 1.20 6.90
C LYS A 59 4.35 2.34 7.91
N THR A 60 4.79 2.07 9.14
CA THR A 60 4.96 3.11 10.16
C THR A 60 6.16 4.00 9.87
N LEU A 61 7.16 3.47 9.16
CA LEU A 61 8.45 4.11 8.92
C LEU A 61 8.48 4.97 7.66
N ASP A 62 7.65 4.67 6.66
CA ASP A 62 7.66 5.42 5.41
C ASP A 62 6.24 5.52 4.82
N GLU A 63 5.84 6.76 4.54
CA GLU A 63 4.47 7.11 4.14
C GLU A 63 4.07 6.41 2.82
N ARG A 64 5.04 6.04 1.97
CA ARG A 64 4.82 5.30 0.74
C ARG A 64 4.20 3.91 0.96
N PHE A 65 4.36 3.33 2.15
CA PHE A 65 3.81 2.03 2.51
C PHE A 65 2.63 2.12 3.45
N THR A 66 2.14 3.34 3.77
CA THR A 66 0.90 3.51 4.56
C THR A 66 -0.33 2.97 3.85
N THR A 67 -0.18 2.54 2.58
CA THR A 67 -1.20 1.88 1.75
C THR A 67 -2.61 2.36 2.07
N ARG A 68 -2.78 3.67 2.04
CA ARG A 68 -3.92 4.21 1.33
C ARG A 68 -3.31 4.69 0.03
N LEU A 69 -3.26 3.79 -0.95
CA LEU A 69 -3.70 4.25 -2.27
C LEU A 69 -5.06 4.84 -1.98
N VAL A 70 -5.11 6.15 -1.80
CA VAL A 70 -6.40 6.79 -1.62
C VAL A 70 -7.03 6.59 -2.98
N LEU A 71 -7.96 5.63 -3.08
CA LEU A 71 -8.81 5.51 -4.25
C LEU A 71 -9.35 6.89 -4.61
N GLU A 72 -9.59 7.73 -3.59
CA GLU A 72 -9.93 9.15 -3.73
C GLU A 72 -8.91 9.91 -4.60
N ASP A 73 -7.59 9.77 -4.40
CA ASP A 73 -6.56 10.39 -5.27
C ASP A 73 -6.58 9.82 -6.70
N PHE A 74 -7.01 8.57 -6.87
CA PHE A 74 -7.15 7.91 -8.17
C PHE A 74 -8.34 8.45 -8.98
N PHE A 75 -9.35 9.02 -8.30
CA PHE A 75 -10.57 9.54 -8.90
C PHE A 75 -10.73 11.07 -8.78
N ASN A 76 -9.84 11.77 -8.05
CA ASN A 76 -10.01 13.20 -7.72
C ASN A 76 -9.61 14.20 -8.81
N ASP A 77 -8.93 13.77 -9.87
CA ASP A 77 -8.27 14.72 -10.79
C ASP A 77 -8.95 14.93 -12.15
N GLY A 78 -10.25 14.61 -12.30
CA GLY A 78 -11.02 14.92 -13.54
C GLY A 78 -10.44 14.35 -14.85
N LEU A 79 -9.38 13.56 -14.74
CA LEU A 79 -8.55 12.98 -15.77
C LEU A 79 -8.20 11.57 -15.30
N PRO A 80 -8.22 10.57 -16.20
CA PRO A 80 -7.80 9.23 -15.85
C PRO A 80 -6.33 9.27 -15.40
N PRO A 81 -5.95 8.47 -14.38
CA PRO A 81 -4.60 8.46 -13.86
C PRO A 81 -3.59 8.11 -14.97
N SER A 82 -2.55 8.93 -15.11
CA SER A 82 -1.49 8.77 -16.13
C SER A 82 -0.74 7.43 -16.02
N ARG A 83 -0.82 6.76 -14.86
CA ARG A 83 -0.24 5.44 -14.62
C ARG A 83 -1.06 4.67 -13.59
N MET A 84 -1.28 3.38 -13.85
CA MET A 84 -1.85 2.46 -12.86
C MET A 84 -0.81 2.13 -11.78
N PRO A 85 -1.17 2.16 -10.48
CA PRO A 85 -0.27 1.75 -9.41
C PRO A 85 0.06 0.26 -9.58
N ASP A 86 1.23 -0.19 -9.13
CA ASP A 86 1.60 -1.60 -9.32
C ASP A 86 0.74 -2.55 -8.44
N TYR A 87 0.07 -2.03 -7.40
CA TYR A 87 -0.78 -2.76 -6.45
C TYR A 87 -2.05 -1.95 -6.12
N LEU A 88 -3.15 -2.61 -5.73
CA LEU A 88 -4.44 -1.99 -5.40
C LEU A 88 -4.70 -1.93 -3.90
N PHE A 89 -4.57 -3.07 -3.22
CA PHE A 89 -4.85 -3.21 -1.80
C PHE A 89 -3.98 -4.30 -1.18
N GLU A 90 -3.82 -4.22 0.13
CA GLU A 90 -3.38 -5.33 0.98
C GLU A 90 -4.65 -6.04 1.47
N ASN A 91 -4.77 -7.35 1.22
CA ASN A 91 -5.86 -8.12 1.80
C ASN A 91 -5.66 -8.28 3.32
N SER A 92 -6.63 -8.88 4.01
CA SER A 92 -6.53 -9.13 5.46
C SER A 92 -5.33 -9.97 5.88
N ASP A 93 -4.74 -10.72 4.94
CA ASP A 93 -3.60 -11.62 5.17
C ASP A 93 -2.25 -10.96 4.81
N GLY A 94 -2.23 -9.66 4.50
CA GLY A 94 -1.02 -8.94 4.12
C GLY A 94 -0.59 -9.14 2.65
N ALA A 95 -1.38 -9.85 1.85
CA ALA A 95 -1.07 -10.10 0.45
C ALA A 95 -1.46 -8.89 -0.41
N LEU A 96 -0.51 -8.41 -1.21
CA LEU A 96 -0.73 -7.33 -2.16
C LEU A 96 -1.50 -7.84 -3.38
N ILE A 97 -2.66 -7.24 -3.65
CA ILE A 97 -3.42 -7.48 -4.87
C ILE A 97 -2.84 -6.59 -5.97
N LYS A 98 -2.21 -7.20 -6.98
CA LYS A 98 -1.60 -6.48 -8.11
C LYS A 98 -2.66 -5.68 -8.87
N ALA A 99 -2.44 -4.38 -9.07
CA ALA A 99 -3.17 -3.64 -10.09
C ALA A 99 -2.48 -3.92 -11.42
N SER A 100 -2.96 -4.94 -12.12
CA SER A 100 -2.49 -5.23 -13.46
C SER A 100 -3.67 -5.27 -14.41
N MET A 101 -3.44 -4.81 -15.64
CA MET A 101 -4.36 -5.02 -16.76
C MET A 101 -4.57 -6.49 -17.10
N GLU A 102 -3.77 -7.39 -16.52
CA GLU A 102 -3.95 -8.83 -16.59
C GLU A 102 -5.05 -9.35 -15.65
N THR A 103 -5.54 -8.53 -14.72
CA THR A 103 -6.55 -8.92 -13.71
C THR A 103 -7.90 -8.26 -13.99
N SER A 104 -9.02 -8.97 -13.75
CA SER A 104 -10.36 -8.39 -13.90
C SER A 104 -10.60 -7.19 -12.97
N VAL A 105 -9.99 -7.19 -11.78
CA VAL A 105 -10.09 -6.06 -10.83
C VAL A 105 -9.37 -4.83 -11.37
N GLY A 106 -8.14 -4.99 -11.88
CA GLY A 106 -7.41 -3.89 -12.50
C GLY A 106 -8.14 -3.34 -13.73
N GLN A 107 -8.64 -4.22 -14.61
CA GLN A 107 -9.44 -3.82 -15.78
C GLN A 107 -10.68 -3.01 -15.38
N LEU A 108 -11.45 -3.49 -14.39
CA LEU A 108 -12.63 -2.79 -13.88
C LEU A 108 -12.27 -1.40 -13.36
N LEU A 109 -11.23 -1.28 -12.54
CA LEU A 109 -10.83 0.00 -11.95
C LEU A 109 -10.33 1.01 -12.99
N TYR A 110 -9.57 0.55 -13.98
CA TYR A 110 -9.12 1.43 -15.07
C TYR A 110 -10.28 1.95 -15.90
N SER A 111 -11.18 1.06 -16.33
CA SER A 111 -12.38 1.45 -17.06
C SER A 111 -13.26 2.39 -16.23
N PHE A 112 -13.45 2.11 -14.94
CA PHE A 112 -14.21 2.96 -14.03
C PHE A 112 -13.58 4.35 -13.85
N SER A 113 -12.25 4.45 -13.73
CA SER A 113 -11.53 5.72 -13.62
C SER A 113 -11.59 6.60 -14.87
N SER A 114 -11.93 6.00 -16.02
CA SER A 114 -12.09 6.73 -17.28
C SER A 114 -13.49 7.32 -17.46
N LEU A 115 -14.42 7.03 -16.56
CA LEU A 115 -15.79 7.52 -16.58
C LEU A 115 -15.91 8.83 -15.77
N ASN A 116 -16.77 9.73 -16.25
CA ASN A 116 -17.23 10.86 -15.45
C ASN A 116 -18.21 10.41 -14.35
N GLU A 117 -18.64 11.32 -13.48
CA GLU A 117 -19.53 11.02 -12.36
C GLU A 117 -20.81 10.26 -12.77
N ILE A 118 -21.45 10.68 -13.87
CA ILE A 118 -22.66 10.02 -14.40
C ILE A 118 -22.35 8.59 -14.83
N GLY A 119 -21.24 8.40 -15.57
CA GLY A 119 -20.81 7.09 -16.01
C GLY A 119 -20.44 6.16 -14.86
N GLN A 120 -19.80 6.69 -13.82
CA GLN A 120 -19.48 5.94 -12.60
C GLN A 120 -20.74 5.49 -11.86
N GLN A 121 -21.72 6.37 -11.69
CA GLN A 121 -23.02 6.03 -11.08
C GLN A 121 -23.75 4.93 -11.86
N GLU A 122 -23.75 5.02 -13.19
CA GLU A 122 -24.35 3.99 -14.05
C GLU A 122 -23.58 2.68 -13.96
N ALA A 123 -22.25 2.70 -14.00
CA ALA A 123 -21.43 1.50 -13.87
C ALA A 123 -21.68 0.77 -12.55
N ILE A 124 -21.81 1.50 -11.43
CA ILE A 124 -22.20 0.92 -10.13
C ILE A 124 -23.54 0.22 -10.25
N ARG A 125 -24.57 0.91 -10.77
CA ARG A 125 -25.91 0.32 -10.95
C ARG A 125 -25.87 -0.97 -11.77
N ARG A 126 -25.12 -0.98 -12.88
CA ARG A 126 -24.99 -2.17 -13.74
C ARG A 126 -24.28 -3.32 -13.03
N VAL A 127 -23.26 -3.03 -12.24
CA VAL A 127 -22.58 -4.06 -11.45
C VAL A 127 -23.50 -4.62 -10.38
N ASP A 128 -24.25 -3.76 -9.68
CA ASP A 128 -25.23 -4.18 -8.67
C ASP A 128 -26.32 -5.08 -9.27
N GLU A 129 -26.88 -4.71 -10.42
CA GLU A 129 -27.84 -5.52 -11.17
C GLU A 129 -27.28 -6.93 -11.49
N LEU A 130 -25.99 -7.03 -11.87
CA LEU A 130 -25.36 -8.33 -12.13
C LEU A 130 -25.27 -9.21 -10.87
N THR A 131 -25.19 -8.61 -9.67
CA THR A 131 -25.15 -9.37 -8.42
C THR A 131 -26.48 -10.04 -8.09
N GLU A 132 -27.59 -9.58 -8.67
CA GLU A 132 -28.92 -10.14 -8.45
C GLU A 132 -29.24 -11.31 -9.39
N VAL A 133 -28.49 -11.49 -10.48
CA VAL A 133 -28.74 -12.53 -11.46
C VAL A 133 -28.08 -13.85 -11.03
N PRO A 134 -28.83 -14.94 -10.78
CA PRO A 134 -28.27 -16.17 -10.20
C PRO A 134 -27.11 -16.80 -10.98
N LYS A 135 -27.09 -16.68 -12.31
CA LYS A 135 -26.00 -17.23 -13.15
C LYS A 135 -24.68 -16.48 -12.99
N TYR A 136 -24.69 -15.25 -12.46
CA TYR A 136 -23.51 -14.40 -12.25
C TYR A 136 -23.05 -14.35 -10.79
N GLN A 137 -23.84 -14.89 -9.86
CA GLN A 137 -23.46 -15.01 -8.46
C GLN A 137 -22.37 -16.06 -8.26
N ARG A 138 -21.49 -15.83 -7.29
CA ARG A 138 -20.52 -16.85 -6.86
C ARG A 138 -21.29 -18.05 -6.32
N LYS A 139 -21.05 -19.23 -6.89
CA LYS A 139 -21.56 -20.48 -6.33
C LYS A 139 -20.86 -20.69 -4.98
N ASN A 140 -21.63 -20.75 -3.88
CA ASN A 140 -21.08 -21.11 -2.57
C ASN A 140 -20.38 -22.48 -2.68
N LEU A 141 -19.07 -22.50 -2.44
CA LEU A 141 -18.27 -23.74 -2.40
C LEU A 141 -18.49 -24.56 -1.11
N LEU A 142 -19.48 -24.18 -0.27
CA LEU A 142 -19.70 -24.76 1.05
C LEU A 142 -20.69 -25.95 1.09
N ASN A 143 -21.24 -26.38 -0.04
CA ASN A 143 -22.03 -27.61 -0.10
C ASN A 143 -21.26 -28.67 -0.89
N LYS A 144 -20.30 -29.32 -0.23
CA LYS A 144 -19.87 -30.67 -0.57
C LYS A 144 -20.41 -31.60 0.51
N GLU A 145 -21.59 -32.17 0.25
CA GLU A 145 -21.97 -33.47 0.80
C GLU A 145 -21.36 -34.57 -0.06
#